data_AF-A0AAV9U1L9-F1
#
_entry.id   AF-A0AAV9U1L9-F1
#
_cell.length_a   1.000
_cell.length_b   1.000
_cell.length_c   1.000
_cell.angle_alpha   90.00
_cell.angle_beta   90.00
_cell.angle_gamma   90.00
#
_symmetry.space_group_name_H-M   'P 1'
#
loop_
_entity.id
_entity.type
_entity.pdbx_description
1 polymer ?
#
loop_
_entity_poly.entity_id
_entity_poly.type
_entity_poly.pdbx_seq_one_letter_code
_entity_poly.pdbx_strand_id
1 'polypeptide(L)'
;MAQQIQMNDPSIQYKPPEGHVIRPATLDDIENLTRLWFMSFNASHDFWKVMTPQDKVTTEWFNELWAMGIRAGPEVITTWIVEDLNQGSRAVGFSRLHVPQLDRSQTIPFPPFPKEWDPELADAFWNGMARNRAKVMGRRIHWS
;
A
#
# COMPACT_ATOMS: atom_id res chain seq x y z
N MET A 1 27.63 -18.52 -2.74
CA MET A 1 27.26 -17.72 -3.92
C MET A 1 25.75 -17.78 -4.05
N ALA A 2 25.05 -16.65 -3.91
CA ALA A 2 23.60 -16.60 -4.06
C ALA A 2 23.25 -16.48 -5.54
N GLN A 3 22.44 -17.39 -6.07
CA GLN A 3 21.87 -17.27 -7.41
C GLN A 3 20.95 -16.04 -7.44
N GLN A 4 21.29 -15.09 -8.30
CA GLN A 4 20.46 -13.94 -8.61
C GLN A 4 19.29 -14.46 -9.45
N ILE A 5 18.10 -14.58 -8.85
CA ILE A 5 16.89 -14.98 -9.57
C ILE A 5 16.55 -13.82 -10.52
N GLN A 6 16.82 -14.02 -11.81
CA GLN A 6 16.44 -13.08 -12.86
C GLN A 6 14.94 -13.30 -13.14
N MET A 7 14.08 -12.47 -12.54
CA MET A 7 12.61 -12.64 -12.59
C MET A 7 11.94 -12.20 -13.91
N ASN A 8 12.71 -11.72 -14.89
CA ASN A 8 12.14 -11.21 -16.13
C ASN A 8 12.41 -12.20 -17.26
N ASP A 9 11.37 -12.92 -17.69
CA ASP A 9 11.37 -13.54 -19.01
C ASP A 9 11.41 -12.41 -20.05
N PRO A 10 12.51 -12.25 -20.82
CA PRO A 10 12.64 -11.17 -21.79
C PRO A 10 11.64 -11.26 -22.95
N SER A 11 10.90 -12.38 -23.08
CA SER A 11 9.84 -12.54 -24.08
C SER A 11 8.52 -11.84 -23.71
N ILE A 12 8.32 -11.50 -22.43
CA ILE A 12 7.14 -10.75 -21.97
C ILE A 12 7.45 -9.25 -22.05
N GLN A 13 7.19 -8.65 -23.22
CA GLN A 13 7.18 -7.19 -23.33
C GLN A 13 5.90 -6.64 -22.72
N TYR A 14 6.01 -6.05 -21.53
CA TYR A 14 4.93 -5.25 -20.97
C TYR A 14 4.62 -4.07 -21.89
N LYS A 15 3.39 -4.01 -22.40
CA LYS A 15 2.84 -2.85 -23.12
C LYS A 15 1.82 -2.18 -22.20
N PRO A 16 2.16 -1.04 -21.57
CA PRO A 16 1.15 -0.31 -20.80
C PRO A 16 -0.02 0.07 -21.72
N PRO A 17 -1.26 0.12 -21.21
CA PRO A 17 -2.35 0.75 -21.92
C PRO A 17 -1.94 2.15 -22.39
N GLU A 18 -2.30 2.48 -23.63
CA GLU A 18 -1.94 3.79 -24.20
C GLU A 18 -2.47 4.93 -23.31
N GLY A 19 -1.68 5.99 -23.19
CA GLY A 19 -2.01 7.13 -22.33
C GLY A 19 -1.80 6.89 -20.82
N HIS A 20 -1.20 5.78 -20.40
CA HIS A 20 -0.90 5.53 -18.98
C HIS A 20 0.59 5.31 -18.74
N VAL A 21 1.07 5.78 -17.58
CA VAL A 21 2.44 5.53 -17.11
C VAL A 21 2.42 4.98 -15.67
N ILE A 22 3.33 4.05 -15.39
CA ILE A 22 3.55 3.51 -14.04
C ILE A 22 4.89 4.02 -13.54
N ARG A 23 4.92 4.59 -12.33
CA ARG A 23 6.15 5.07 -11.70
C ARG A 23 6.14 4.80 -10.19
N PRO A 24 7.32 4.80 -9.53
CA PRO A 24 7.37 4.80 -8.07
C PRO A 24 6.66 6.04 -7.50
N ALA A 25 6.00 5.87 -6.36
CA ALA A 25 5.42 6.98 -5.61
C ALA A 25 6.50 7.85 -4.97
N THR A 26 6.25 9.15 -4.91
CA THR A 26 7.07 10.14 -4.18
C THR A 26 6.25 10.74 -3.04
N LEU A 27 6.90 11.53 -2.17
CA LEU A 27 6.20 12.22 -1.08
C LEU A 27 5.14 13.21 -1.60
N ASP A 28 5.27 13.70 -2.83
CA ASP A 28 4.27 14.60 -3.44
C ASP A 28 2.96 13.86 -3.79
N ASP A 29 2.97 12.52 -3.81
CA ASP A 29 1.79 11.70 -4.11
C ASP A 29 0.91 11.40 -2.89
N ILE A 30 1.35 11.75 -1.67
CA ILE A 30 0.72 11.30 -0.41
C ILE A 30 -0.78 11.62 -0.37
N GLU A 31 -1.17 12.86 -0.66
CA GLU A 31 -2.58 13.25 -0.62
C GLU A 31 -3.40 12.55 -1.70
N ASN A 32 -2.80 12.30 -2.88
CA ASN A 32 -3.44 11.56 -3.96
C ASN A 32 -3.63 10.08 -3.61
N LEU A 33 -2.67 9.46 -2.94
CA LEU A 33 -2.79 8.09 -2.43
C LEU A 33 -3.96 7.97 -1.46
N THR A 34 -4.07 8.89 -0.50
CA THR A 34 -5.19 8.94 0.45
C THR A 34 -6.53 9.15 -0.26
N ARG A 35 -6.59 10.08 -1.23
CA ARG A 35 -7.78 10.28 -2.06
C ARG A 35 -8.18 9.00 -2.80
N LEU A 36 -7.22 8.31 -3.43
CA LEU A 36 -7.47 7.07 -4.16
C LEU A 36 -7.94 5.95 -3.24
N TRP A 37 -7.41 5.86 -2.02
CA TRP A 37 -7.86 4.91 -1.01
C TRP A 37 -9.34 5.12 -0.68
N PHE A 38 -9.75 6.35 -0.32
CA PHE A 38 -11.15 6.64 -0.02
C PHE A 38 -12.06 6.38 -1.21
N MET A 39 -11.65 6.78 -2.41
CA MET A 39 -12.44 6.53 -3.63
C MET A 39 -12.61 5.04 -3.93
N SER A 40 -11.65 4.21 -3.57
CA SER A 40 -11.70 2.76 -3.83
C SER A 40 -12.52 2.04 -2.77
N PHE A 41 -12.24 2.29 -1.49
CA PHE A 41 -12.79 1.52 -0.38
C PHE A 41 -14.11 2.10 0.15
N ASN A 42 -14.19 3.40 0.45
CA ASN A 42 -15.41 4.00 1.01
C ASN A 42 -16.59 3.97 0.02
N ALA A 43 -16.31 3.87 -1.28
CA ALA A 43 -17.33 3.66 -2.31
C ALA A 43 -17.78 2.20 -2.44
N SER A 44 -16.98 1.23 -1.98
CA SER A 44 -17.22 -0.20 -2.18
C SER A 44 -18.17 -0.83 -1.16
N HIS A 45 -18.13 -0.39 0.10
CA HIS A 45 -18.95 -0.97 1.17
C HIS A 45 -19.05 -0.02 2.39
N ASP A 46 -20.21 0.02 3.05
CA ASP A 46 -20.47 0.91 4.21
C ASP A 46 -19.55 0.63 5.40
N PHE A 47 -19.05 -0.60 5.52
CA PHE A 47 -18.02 -0.98 6.50
C PHE A 47 -16.85 0.02 6.53
N TRP A 48 -16.39 0.49 5.37
CA TRP A 48 -15.25 1.39 5.27
C TRP A 48 -15.54 2.80 5.75
N LYS A 49 -16.80 3.22 5.72
CA LYS A 49 -17.22 4.50 6.29
C LYS A 49 -17.14 4.51 7.82
N VAL A 50 -17.20 3.34 8.44
CA VAL A 50 -17.05 3.17 9.89
C VAL A 50 -15.59 2.91 10.27
N MET A 51 -14.90 2.03 9.53
CA MET A 51 -13.51 1.66 9.84
C MET A 51 -12.52 2.79 9.50
N THR A 52 -12.72 3.45 8.36
CA THR A 52 -11.83 4.50 7.87
C THR A 52 -12.65 5.68 7.35
N PRO A 53 -13.35 6.39 8.25
CA PRO A 53 -14.19 7.53 7.86
C PRO A 53 -13.36 8.58 7.11
N GLN A 54 -13.94 9.21 6.11
CA GLN A 54 -13.27 10.29 5.38
C GLN A 54 -13.37 11.61 6.17
N ASP A 55 -12.65 11.65 7.28
CA ASP A 55 -12.49 12.83 8.13
C ASP A 55 -11.03 13.30 8.17
N LYS A 56 -10.80 14.43 8.84
CA LYS A 56 -9.46 15.03 8.92
C LYS A 56 -8.45 14.10 9.61
N VAL A 57 -8.85 13.47 10.72
CA VAL A 57 -7.98 12.62 11.54
C VAL A 57 -7.52 11.39 10.75
N THR A 58 -8.45 10.73 10.08
CA THR A 58 -8.18 9.54 9.26
C THR A 58 -7.37 9.89 8.02
N THR A 59 -7.63 11.05 7.41
CA THR A 59 -6.84 11.56 6.28
C THR A 59 -5.38 11.79 6.69
N GLU A 60 -5.14 12.44 7.83
CA GLU A 60 -3.80 12.69 8.36
C GLU A 60 -3.08 11.38 8.69
N TRP A 61 -3.78 10.41 9.30
CA TRP A 61 -3.23 9.09 9.60
C TRP A 61 -2.82 8.33 8.33
N PHE A 62 -3.66 8.33 7.29
CA PHE A 62 -3.28 7.72 6.01
C PHE A 62 -2.11 8.42 5.35
N ASN A 63 -2.08 9.76 5.39
CA ASN A 63 -0.96 10.52 4.87
C ASN A 63 0.36 10.13 5.55
N GLU A 64 0.34 9.95 6.88
CA GLU A 64 1.49 9.47 7.63
C GLU A 64 1.87 8.03 7.25
N LEU A 65 0.88 7.13 7.12
CA LEU A 65 1.11 5.74 6.70
C LEU A 65 1.79 5.66 5.33
N TRP A 66 1.35 6.48 4.35
CA TRP A 66 1.97 6.57 3.03
C TRP A 66 3.38 7.11 3.12
N ALA A 67 3.57 8.22 3.85
CA ALA A 67 4.89 8.84 4.05
C ALA A 67 5.90 7.88 4.67
N MET A 68 5.49 7.13 5.71
CA MET A 68 6.35 6.13 6.36
C MET A 68 6.80 5.05 5.37
N GLY A 69 5.89 4.55 4.53
CA GLY A 69 6.22 3.54 3.54
C GLY A 69 7.19 4.05 2.47
N ILE A 70 6.95 5.26 1.97
CA ILE A 70 7.81 5.88 0.94
C ILE A 70 9.21 6.15 1.51
N ARG A 71 9.31 6.62 2.77
CA ARG A 71 10.59 6.86 3.45
C ARG A 71 11.34 5.57 3.79
N ALA A 72 10.63 4.47 4.01
CA ALA A 72 11.24 3.17 4.29
C ALA A 72 12.01 2.59 3.08
N GLY A 73 11.76 3.10 1.88
CA GLY A 73 12.47 2.70 0.67
C GLY A 73 11.88 1.47 -0.01
N PRO A 74 12.10 1.32 -1.33
CA PRO A 74 11.54 0.25 -2.14
C PRO A 74 12.04 -1.17 -1.78
N GLU A 75 13.12 -1.27 -1.00
CA GLU A 75 13.65 -2.51 -0.44
C GLU A 75 12.83 -3.04 0.75
N VAL A 76 12.02 -2.18 1.38
CA VAL A 76 11.10 -2.55 2.46
C VAL A 76 9.66 -2.50 1.96
N ILE A 77 9.25 -1.36 1.38
CA ILE A 77 7.90 -1.12 0.88
C ILE A 77 8.00 -0.43 -0.47
N THR A 78 7.50 -1.10 -1.51
CA THR A 78 7.37 -0.49 -2.84
C THR A 78 5.95 0.01 -3.05
N THR A 79 5.82 1.28 -3.41
CA THR A 79 4.53 1.90 -3.76
C THR A 79 4.62 2.41 -5.19
N TRP A 80 3.69 1.98 -6.04
CA TRP A 80 3.60 2.33 -7.45
C TRP A 80 2.35 3.16 -7.70
N ILE A 81 2.47 4.20 -8.51
CA ILE A 81 1.37 5.02 -8.99
C ILE A 81 1.15 4.73 -10.47
N VAL A 82 -0.12 4.74 -10.88
CA VAL A 82 -0.53 4.80 -12.28
C VAL A 82 -1.07 6.20 -12.56
N GLU A 83 -0.52 6.88 -13.57
CA GLU A 83 -0.98 8.17 -14.04
C GLU A 83 -1.66 8.06 -15.40
N ASP A 84 -2.74 8.81 -15.60
CA ASP A 84 -3.38 9.02 -16.90
C ASP A 84 -2.84 10.30 -17.55
N LEU A 85 -2.05 10.13 -18.61
CA LEU A 85 -1.40 11.20 -19.36
C LEU A 85 -2.40 12.06 -20.14
N ASN A 86 -3.57 11.51 -20.49
CA ASN A 86 -4.62 12.25 -21.19
C ASN A 86 -5.32 13.26 -20.26
N GLN A 87 -5.18 13.08 -18.95
CA GLN A 87 -5.74 13.95 -17.93
C GLN A 87 -4.67 14.76 -17.19
N GLY A 88 -3.59 15.13 -17.89
CA GLY A 88 -2.51 15.95 -17.33
C GLY A 88 -1.71 15.22 -16.25
N SER A 89 -1.43 13.92 -16.48
CA SER A 89 -0.67 13.06 -15.56
C SER A 89 -1.32 12.91 -14.18
N ARG A 90 -2.65 12.81 -14.14
CA ARG A 90 -3.38 12.59 -12.89
C ARG A 90 -3.18 11.16 -12.39
N ALA A 91 -2.88 10.98 -11.11
CA ALA A 91 -2.87 9.67 -10.46
C ALA A 91 -4.28 9.03 -10.45
N VAL A 92 -4.42 7.89 -11.10
CA VAL A 92 -5.69 7.14 -11.28
C VAL A 92 -5.72 5.80 -10.53
N GLY A 93 -4.57 5.31 -10.07
CA GLY A 93 -4.48 4.08 -9.30
C GLY A 93 -3.14 3.96 -8.59
N PHE A 94 -3.07 3.05 -7.63
CA PHE A 94 -1.82 2.73 -6.97
C PHE A 94 -1.78 1.28 -6.48
N SER A 95 -0.58 0.79 -6.21
CA SER A 95 -0.35 -0.48 -5.51
C SER A 95 0.74 -0.26 -4.46
N ARG A 96 0.55 -0.82 -3.27
CA ARG A 96 1.57 -0.87 -2.21
C ARG A 96 1.85 -2.31 -1.86
N LEU A 97 3.13 -2.66 -1.85
CA LEU A 97 3.61 -4.01 -1.61
C LEU A 97 4.74 -3.94 -0.59
N HIS A 98 4.69 -4.81 0.39
CA HIS A 98 5.76 -5.06 1.32
C HIS A 98 6.69 -6.14 0.76
N VAL A 99 7.96 -5.78 0.66
CA VAL A 99 8.98 -6.59 0.02
C VAL A 99 9.41 -7.70 0.98
N PRO A 100 9.61 -8.93 0.49
CA PRO A 100 10.08 -10.01 1.34
C PRO A 100 11.45 -9.71 1.98
N GLN A 101 11.51 -9.67 3.32
CA GLN A 101 12.75 -9.41 4.06
C GLN A 101 13.54 -10.71 4.33
N LEU A 102 14.86 -10.68 4.17
CA LEU A 102 15.75 -11.84 4.35
C LEU A 102 15.83 -12.31 5.81
N ASP A 103 15.76 -11.37 6.76
CA ASP A 103 15.68 -11.63 8.19
C ASP A 103 14.29 -12.16 8.62
N ARG A 104 13.36 -12.26 7.65
CA ARG A 104 11.96 -12.66 7.84
C ARG A 104 11.17 -11.71 8.72
N SER A 105 11.65 -10.49 8.93
CA SER A 105 10.84 -9.43 9.53
C SER A 105 9.64 -9.15 8.62
N GLN A 106 8.45 -9.13 9.21
CA GLN A 106 7.20 -8.83 8.51
C GLN A 106 6.46 -7.66 9.14
N THR A 107 7.11 -6.98 10.08
CA THR A 107 6.52 -5.89 10.85
C THR A 107 6.60 -4.62 10.03
N ILE A 108 5.48 -4.23 9.44
CA ILE A 108 5.31 -2.90 8.87
C ILE A 108 4.88 -2.00 10.03
N PRO A 109 5.66 -0.96 10.38
CA PRO A 109 5.20 -0.01 11.39
C PRO A 109 4.01 0.74 10.81
N PHE A 110 2.87 0.63 11.48
CA PHE A 110 1.75 1.54 11.30
C PHE A 110 1.97 2.77 12.20
N PRO A 111 1.54 3.97 11.77
CA PRO A 111 1.42 5.07 12.70
C PRO A 111 0.46 4.69 13.83
N PRO A 112 0.59 5.27 15.03
CA PRO A 112 -0.33 5.03 16.12
C PRO A 112 -1.78 5.19 15.66
N PHE A 113 -2.65 4.23 15.98
CA PHE A 113 -4.05 4.33 15.57
C PHE A 113 -4.71 5.57 16.18
N PRO A 114 -5.58 6.28 15.43
CA PRO A 114 -6.32 7.42 15.96
C PRO A 114 -7.11 7.03 17.20
N LYS A 115 -7.23 7.95 18.17
CA LYS A 115 -7.97 7.70 19.41
C LYS A 115 -9.49 7.64 19.17
N GLU A 116 -9.90 8.23 18.07
CA GLU A 116 -11.26 8.32 17.57
C GLU A 116 -11.74 6.99 16.97
N TRP A 117 -10.81 6.11 16.59
CA TRP A 117 -11.15 4.79 16.09
C TRP A 117 -11.47 3.84 17.22
N ASP A 118 -12.45 2.96 17.01
CA ASP A 118 -12.71 1.86 17.92
C ASP A 118 -11.47 0.94 17.97
N PRO A 119 -10.82 0.79 19.15
CA PRO A 119 -9.55 0.07 19.25
C PRO A 119 -9.71 -1.43 19.01
N GLU A 120 -10.86 -2.01 19.35
CA GLU A 120 -11.13 -3.43 19.11
C GLU A 120 -11.33 -3.69 17.62
N LEU A 121 -12.07 -2.82 16.94
CA LEU A 121 -12.29 -2.93 15.50
C LEU A 121 -11.00 -2.69 14.71
N ALA A 122 -10.21 -1.67 15.08
CA ALA A 122 -8.93 -1.36 14.47
C ALA A 122 -7.91 -2.49 14.65
N ASP A 123 -7.82 -3.07 15.85
CA ASP A 123 -6.99 -4.24 16.09
C ASP A 123 -7.49 -5.46 15.30
N ALA A 124 -8.78 -5.76 15.38
CA ALA A 124 -9.38 -6.90 14.69
C ALA A 124 -9.17 -6.84 13.17
N PHE A 125 -9.20 -5.64 12.59
CA PHE A 125 -8.96 -5.45 11.17
C PHE A 125 -7.47 -5.43 10.83
N TRP A 126 -6.73 -4.41 11.26
CA TRP A 126 -5.35 -4.17 10.83
C TRP A 126 -4.37 -5.21 11.40
N ASN A 127 -4.44 -5.47 12.71
CA ASN A 127 -3.60 -6.49 13.34
C ASN A 127 -4.14 -7.89 13.03
N GLY A 128 -5.45 -8.06 12.86
CA GLY A 128 -6.04 -9.33 12.42
C GLY A 128 -5.57 -9.78 11.05
N MET A 129 -5.40 -8.87 10.08
CA MET A 129 -4.78 -9.18 8.79
C MET A 129 -3.37 -9.75 8.97
N ALA A 130 -2.54 -9.11 9.79
CA ALA A 130 -1.18 -9.58 10.07
C ALA A 130 -1.16 -10.95 10.77
N ARG A 131 -2.06 -11.16 11.75
CA ARG A 131 -2.20 -12.45 12.46
C ARG A 131 -2.67 -13.56 11.53
N ASN A 132 -3.67 -13.30 10.69
CA ASN A 132 -4.19 -14.27 9.72
C ASN A 132 -3.12 -14.64 8.70
N ARG A 133 -2.38 -13.65 8.19
CA ARG A 133 -1.22 -13.87 7.32
C ARG A 133 -0.18 -14.77 7.99
N ALA A 134 0.21 -14.49 9.23
CA ALA A 134 1.16 -15.31 9.97
C ALA A 134 0.66 -16.74 10.19
N LYS A 135 -0.64 -16.93 10.44
CA LYS A 135 -1.26 -18.25 10.60
C LYS A 135 -1.24 -19.08 9.31
N VAL A 136 -1.51 -18.46 8.17
CA VAL A 136 -1.58 -19.15 6.86
C VAL A 136 -0.19 -19.36 6.25
N MET A 137 0.65 -18.33 6.25
CA MET A 137 1.93 -18.32 5.55
C MET A 137 3.12 -18.68 6.45
N GLY A 138 2.93 -18.70 7.77
CA GLY A 138 4.02 -18.92 8.74
C GLY A 138 5.13 -17.88 8.58
N ARG A 139 6.39 -18.33 8.62
CA ARG A 139 7.59 -17.50 8.41
C ARG A 139 8.15 -17.57 7.00
N ARG A 140 7.34 -17.97 6.01
CA ARG A 140 7.80 -18.03 4.61
C ARG A 140 8.07 -16.62 4.09
N ILE A 141 9.11 -16.47 3.29
CA ILE A 141 9.42 -15.22 2.60
C ILE A 141 8.41 -15.06 1.46
N HIS A 142 7.66 -13.96 1.46
CA HIS A 142 6.65 -13.68 0.46
C HIS A 142 6.35 -12.18 0.37
N TRP A 143 5.88 -11.77 -0.80
CA TRP A 143 5.31 -10.45 -1.04
C TRP A 143 3.96 -10.36 -0.34
N SER A 144 3.63 -9.19 0.20
CA SER A 144 2.35 -8.94 0.89
C SER A 144 1.85 -7.54 0.70
#